data_AF-A0A847H4Y5-F1
#
_entry.id   AF-A0A847H4Y5-F1
#
_cell.length_a   1.000
_cell.length_b   1.000
_cell.length_c   1.000
_cell.angle_alpha   90.00
_cell.angle_beta   90.00
_cell.angle_gamma   90.00
#
_symmetry.space_group_name_H-M   'P 1'
#
loop_
_entity.id
_entity.type
_entity.pdbx_description
1 polymer ?
#
loop_
_entity_poly.entity_id
_entity_poly.type
_entity_poly.pdbx_seq_one_letter_code
_entity_poly.pdbx_strand_id
1 'polypeptide(L)'
;MKTDKILQTLSLSEKVHQMFILGFPGTRLSDENLNIQKAIRKGIGGVILFTHNIESYEQTAQLSANLQEMAKIPLFVSIDQEGGRVERTGNVKDKVNYLSPGEIAATKTPEFAAQQAEIMVKELQSMGVNMDFAPVLDVNTNPKNPIIGIRSFGDTPEQVIKFAKPVYQTFMANNIVPVVKHFPGHGMTGEDSHLTMPSVDLSMDELERIHIAPFKQAIADGISAIMVSHVHYKAFNEEVMPASLSENVIKRYLRNKLGFEGIVISDDMVMG
;
A
#
# COMPACT_ATOMS: atom_id res chain seq x y z
N MET A 1 -1.85 11.06 23.63
CA MET A 1 -1.52 12.49 23.48
C MET A 1 -2.17 13.00 22.20
N LYS A 2 -2.79 14.18 22.15
CA LYS A 2 -3.39 14.69 20.89
C LYS A 2 -2.29 14.95 19.85
N THR A 3 -2.49 14.55 18.60
CA THR A 3 -1.51 14.65 17.49
C THR A 3 -0.89 16.05 17.35
N ASP A 4 -1.68 17.11 17.50
CA ASP A 4 -1.21 18.50 17.42
C ASP A 4 -0.11 18.83 18.43
N LYS A 5 -0.17 18.24 19.63
CA LYS A 5 0.85 18.45 20.65
C LYS A 5 2.18 17.81 20.25
N ILE A 6 2.14 16.62 19.66
CA ILE A 6 3.33 15.94 19.14
C ILE A 6 3.92 16.75 17.98
N LEU A 7 3.09 17.22 17.05
CA LEU A 7 3.55 18.03 15.92
C LEU A 7 4.21 19.35 16.36
N GLN A 8 3.76 19.95 17.45
CA GLN A 8 4.38 21.16 18.01
C GLN A 8 5.75 20.90 18.65
N THR A 9 6.04 19.67 19.09
CA THR A 9 7.35 19.32 19.68
C THR A 9 8.41 18.99 18.63
N LEU A 10 8.04 18.74 17.38
CA LEU A 10 8.97 18.37 16.32
C LEU A 10 9.58 19.59 15.62
N SER A 11 10.89 19.53 15.37
CA SER A 11 11.56 20.43 14.43
C SER A 11 11.04 20.23 13.00
N LEU A 12 11.27 21.19 12.11
CA LEU A 12 10.92 21.04 10.69
C LEU A 12 11.59 19.80 10.07
N SER A 13 12.86 19.54 10.40
CA SER A 13 13.57 18.37 9.91
C SER A 13 12.92 17.07 10.39
N GLU A 14 12.48 16.99 11.65
CA GLU A 14 11.79 15.80 12.17
C GLU A 14 10.42 15.62 11.52
N LYS A 15 9.69 16.70 11.24
CA LYS A 15 8.44 16.64 10.46
C LYS A 15 8.66 16.10 9.06
N VAL A 16 9.74 16.53 8.40
CA VAL A 16 10.12 16.02 7.07
C VAL A 16 10.52 14.55 7.16
N HIS A 17 11.31 14.12 8.16
CA HIS A 17 11.68 12.72 8.33
C HIS A 17 10.44 11.82 8.49
N GLN A 18 9.41 12.27 9.22
CA GLN A 18 8.15 11.54 9.37
C GLN A 18 7.42 11.26 8.04
N MET A 19 7.79 11.93 6.94
CA MET A 19 7.23 11.70 5.60
C MET A 19 7.93 10.57 4.83
N PHE A 20 8.92 9.90 5.42
CA PHE A 20 9.68 8.82 4.77
C PHE A 20 9.35 7.45 5.37
N ILE A 21 9.10 6.49 4.48
CA ILE A 21 9.13 5.05 4.73
C ILE A 21 10.29 4.49 3.91
N LEU A 22 11.20 3.75 4.54
CA LEU A 22 12.43 3.28 3.89
C LEU A 22 12.59 1.75 4.00
N GLY A 23 13.04 1.12 2.92
CA GLY A 23 13.49 -0.27 2.92
C GLY A 23 14.94 -0.40 3.38
N PHE A 24 15.35 -1.63 3.75
CA PHE A 24 16.72 -1.93 4.18
C PHE A 24 17.07 -3.42 3.98
N PRO A 25 18.35 -3.79 3.91
CA PRO A 25 18.77 -5.19 3.81
C PRO A 25 18.88 -5.89 5.17
N GLY A 26 18.84 -7.22 5.13
CA GLY A 26 19.12 -8.09 6.27
C GLY A 26 17.94 -8.37 7.19
N THR A 27 18.08 -9.43 7.99
CA THR A 27 17.04 -9.95 8.89
C THR A 27 17.23 -9.51 10.35
N ARG A 28 18.28 -8.75 10.66
CA ARG A 28 18.60 -8.31 12.02
C ARG A 28 19.37 -7.01 11.99
N LEU A 29 19.36 -6.26 13.08
CA LEU A 29 20.23 -5.09 13.21
C LEU A 29 21.70 -5.53 13.15
N SER A 30 22.47 -4.91 12.26
CA SER A 30 23.88 -5.20 12.03
C SER A 30 24.58 -4.00 11.40
N ASP A 31 25.89 -4.10 11.17
CA ASP A 31 26.63 -3.06 10.46
C ASP A 31 26.16 -2.86 9.01
N GLU A 32 25.52 -3.87 8.41
CA GLU A 32 24.97 -3.84 7.05
C GLU A 32 23.82 -2.83 6.89
N ASN A 33 23.08 -2.57 7.97
CA ASN A 33 21.90 -1.71 7.96
C ASN A 33 22.03 -0.49 8.88
N LEU A 34 23.26 0.01 9.08
CA LEU A 34 23.50 1.25 9.84
C LEU A 34 22.76 2.47 9.29
N ASN A 35 22.50 2.53 7.98
CA ASN A 35 21.79 3.66 7.36
C ASN A 35 20.34 3.75 7.85
N ILE A 36 19.61 2.63 7.89
CA ILE A 36 18.24 2.65 8.41
C ILE A 36 18.21 2.93 9.91
N GLN A 37 19.15 2.37 10.67
CA GLN A 37 19.25 2.66 12.11
C GLN A 37 19.49 4.15 12.38
N LYS A 38 20.35 4.81 11.58
CA LYS A 38 20.56 6.27 11.65
C LYS A 38 19.29 7.04 11.29
N ALA A 39 18.56 6.61 10.25
CA ALA A 39 17.33 7.25 9.81
C ALA A 39 16.22 7.13 10.88
N ILE A 40 16.05 5.95 11.49
CA ILE A 40 15.10 5.73 12.60
C ILE A 40 15.40 6.64 13.79
N ARG A 41 16.66 6.74 14.22
CA ARG A 41 17.06 7.66 15.31
C ARG A 41 16.84 9.14 14.96
N LYS A 42 16.88 9.48 13.67
CA LYS A 42 16.51 10.83 13.16
C LYS A 42 15.00 11.06 13.11
N GLY A 43 14.19 10.01 13.27
CA GLY A 43 12.73 10.10 13.36
C GLY A 43 12.02 9.95 12.03
N ILE A 44 12.40 8.97 11.19
CA ILE A 44 11.57 8.61 10.03
C ILE A 44 10.19 8.10 10.43
N GLY A 45 9.22 8.17 9.52
CA GLY A 45 7.84 7.76 9.78
C GLY A 45 7.64 6.25 9.77
N GLY A 46 8.44 5.52 8.98
CA GLY A 46 8.30 4.07 8.92
C GLY A 46 9.40 3.34 8.18
N VAL A 47 9.24 2.02 8.12
CA VAL A 47 10.06 1.07 7.38
C VAL A 47 9.17 0.16 6.57
N ILE A 48 9.67 -0.33 5.43
CA ILE A 48 9.01 -1.39 4.65
C ILE A 48 9.86 -2.67 4.70
N LEU A 49 9.20 -3.78 4.99
CA LEU A 49 9.79 -5.12 5.01
C LEU A 49 9.55 -5.82 3.68
N PHE A 50 10.61 -6.44 3.16
CA PHE A 50 10.56 -7.32 2.00
C PHE A 50 10.90 -8.76 2.43
N THR A 51 10.76 -9.71 1.50
CA THR A 51 11.08 -11.13 1.74
C THR A 51 12.49 -11.33 2.31
N HIS A 52 13.48 -10.53 1.89
CA HIS A 52 14.85 -10.64 2.42
C HIS A 52 15.02 -10.14 3.87
N ASN A 53 13.99 -9.54 4.46
CA ASN A 53 13.96 -9.16 5.87
C ASN A 53 13.32 -10.23 6.76
N ILE A 54 12.66 -11.22 6.16
CA ILE A 54 11.79 -12.20 6.83
C ILE A 54 12.41 -13.58 6.69
N GLU A 55 12.79 -14.19 7.81
CA GLU A 55 13.28 -15.58 7.90
C GLU A 55 12.25 -16.46 8.63
N SER A 56 11.68 -15.94 9.71
CA SER A 56 10.57 -16.54 10.45
C SER A 56 9.72 -15.45 11.10
N TYR A 57 8.51 -15.82 11.55
CA TYR A 57 7.64 -14.90 12.28
C TYR A 57 8.32 -14.38 13.56
N GLU A 58 8.98 -15.26 14.32
CA GLU A 58 9.69 -14.89 15.56
C GLU A 58 10.89 -13.96 15.29
N GLN A 59 11.70 -14.26 14.28
CA GLN A 59 12.82 -13.38 13.91
C GLN A 59 12.30 -12.01 13.46
N THR A 60 11.22 -11.96 12.68
CA THR A 60 10.65 -10.71 12.19
C THR A 60 10.05 -9.89 13.34
N ALA A 61 9.38 -10.54 14.29
CA ALA A 61 8.90 -9.89 15.51
C ALA A 61 10.04 -9.23 16.30
N GLN A 62 11.16 -9.94 16.47
CA GLN A 62 12.33 -9.39 17.15
C GLN A 62 12.95 -8.22 16.36
N LEU A 63 13.04 -8.32 15.04
CA LEU A 63 13.50 -7.23 14.18
C LEU A 63 12.60 -5.99 14.33
N SER A 64 11.28 -6.16 14.23
CA SER A 64 10.31 -5.07 14.41
C SER A 64 10.41 -4.43 15.79
N ALA A 65 10.52 -5.22 16.86
CA ALA A 65 10.72 -4.71 18.22
C ALA A 65 12.00 -3.88 18.33
N ASN A 66 13.12 -4.39 17.82
CA ASN A 66 14.41 -3.67 17.84
C ASN A 66 14.34 -2.34 17.05
N LEU A 67 13.61 -2.31 15.94
CA LEU A 67 13.40 -1.09 15.14
C LEU A 67 12.55 -0.06 15.92
N GLN A 68 11.48 -0.52 16.57
CA GLN A 68 10.61 0.33 17.40
C GLN A 68 11.35 0.91 18.60
N GLU A 69 12.22 0.13 19.26
CA GLU A 69 13.02 0.62 20.41
C GLU A 69 13.95 1.78 20.06
N MET A 70 14.41 1.88 18.81
CA MET A 70 15.23 3.00 18.35
C MET A 70 14.42 4.26 17.99
N ALA A 71 13.10 4.11 17.81
CA ALA A 71 12.25 5.15 17.24
C ALA A 71 11.77 6.14 18.30
N LYS A 72 11.80 7.44 17.97
CA LYS A 72 11.27 8.51 18.83
C LYS A 72 9.74 8.55 18.84
N ILE A 73 9.16 8.30 17.67
CA ILE A 73 7.73 8.16 17.43
C ILE A 73 7.56 6.74 16.87
N PRO A 74 6.56 5.96 17.33
CA PRO A 74 6.32 4.62 16.82
C PRO A 74 6.29 4.59 15.29
N LEU A 75 7.06 3.67 14.70
CA LEU A 75 7.18 3.52 13.25
C LEU A 75 5.92 2.86 12.68
N PHE A 76 5.56 3.26 11.47
CA PHE A 76 4.86 2.34 10.58
C PHE A 76 5.83 1.23 10.16
N VAL A 77 5.57 0.01 10.59
CA VAL A 77 6.26 -1.18 10.08
C VAL A 77 5.33 -1.74 9.01
N SER A 78 5.75 -1.62 7.75
CA SER A 78 4.92 -1.87 6.57
C SER A 78 5.41 -3.05 5.73
N ILE A 79 4.54 -3.57 4.88
CA ILE A 79 4.79 -4.73 4.01
C ILE A 79 3.83 -4.69 2.80
N ASP A 80 4.11 -5.46 1.74
CA ASP A 80 3.11 -5.78 0.69
C ASP A 80 2.63 -7.22 0.85
N GLN A 81 1.59 -7.45 1.65
CA GLN A 81 1.01 -8.78 1.88
C GLN A 81 -0.36 -8.93 1.17
N GLU A 82 -0.36 -8.82 -0.15
CA GLU A 82 -1.57 -8.92 -0.98
C GLU A 82 -2.11 -10.36 -1.10
N GLY A 83 -1.21 -11.33 -1.05
CA GLY A 83 -1.45 -12.74 -1.38
C GLY A 83 -1.03 -13.10 -2.81
N GLY A 84 -1.01 -14.40 -3.12
CA GLY A 84 -0.55 -14.91 -4.41
C GLY A 84 0.90 -14.53 -4.70
N ARG A 85 1.16 -13.89 -5.85
CA ARG A 85 2.53 -13.54 -6.24
C ARG A 85 3.14 -12.37 -5.48
N VAL A 86 2.33 -11.56 -4.80
CA VAL A 86 2.79 -10.44 -3.97
C VAL A 86 2.49 -10.78 -2.51
N GLU A 87 3.32 -11.68 -2.01
CA GLU A 87 3.34 -12.19 -0.64
C GLU A 87 4.81 -12.15 -0.20
N ARG A 88 5.11 -11.51 0.94
CA ARG A 88 6.49 -11.39 1.41
C ARG A 88 6.92 -12.53 2.33
N THR A 89 5.97 -13.28 2.89
CA THR A 89 6.20 -14.40 3.81
C THR A 89 6.35 -15.76 3.10
N GLY A 90 6.42 -15.77 1.76
CA GLY A 90 6.50 -16.98 0.94
C GLY A 90 7.72 -17.87 1.17
N ASN A 91 8.75 -17.39 1.87
CA ASN A 91 9.96 -18.14 2.25
C ASN A 91 9.93 -18.68 3.69
N VAL A 92 8.89 -18.38 4.48
CA VAL A 92 8.75 -18.88 5.85
C VAL A 92 8.37 -20.37 5.81
N LYS A 93 9.01 -21.18 6.66
CA LYS A 93 8.86 -22.65 6.66
C LYS A 93 7.42 -23.13 6.84
N ASP A 94 6.69 -22.53 7.78
CA ASP A 94 5.32 -22.92 8.15
C ASP A 94 4.29 -21.90 7.64
N LYS A 95 4.54 -21.34 6.46
CA LYS A 95 3.70 -20.31 5.85
C LYS A 95 2.29 -20.82 5.53
N VAL A 96 1.36 -19.87 5.49
CA VAL A 96 0.07 -20.04 4.83
C VAL A 96 0.23 -19.69 3.36
N ASN A 97 -0.29 -20.53 2.45
CA ASN A 97 -0.35 -20.16 1.03
C ASN A 97 -1.58 -19.30 0.79
N TYR A 98 -1.38 -18.01 0.54
CA TYR A 98 -2.48 -17.09 0.29
C TYR A 98 -2.87 -17.11 -1.20
N LEU A 99 -4.17 -17.17 -1.47
CA LEU A 99 -4.68 -16.95 -2.81
C LEU A 99 -4.46 -15.50 -3.22
N SER A 100 -4.18 -15.27 -4.50
CA SER A 100 -4.21 -13.93 -5.07
C SER A 100 -5.64 -13.33 -5.02
N PRO A 101 -5.77 -11.99 -5.08
CA PRO A 101 -7.07 -11.33 -5.19
C PRO A 101 -7.98 -11.89 -6.31
N GLY A 102 -7.42 -12.19 -7.48
CA GLY A 102 -8.16 -12.77 -8.60
C GLY A 102 -8.63 -14.20 -8.35
N GLU A 103 -7.82 -15.02 -7.67
CA GLU A 103 -8.20 -16.37 -7.26
C GLU A 103 -9.30 -16.34 -6.18
N ILE A 104 -9.22 -15.42 -5.22
CA ILE A 104 -10.30 -15.18 -4.26
C ILE A 104 -11.58 -14.82 -4.99
N ALA A 105 -11.52 -13.87 -5.93
CA ALA A 105 -12.68 -13.45 -6.69
C ALA A 105 -13.31 -14.59 -7.50
N ALA A 106 -12.48 -15.50 -8.04
CA ALA A 106 -12.93 -16.68 -8.77
C ALA A 106 -13.76 -17.66 -7.91
N THR A 107 -13.61 -17.63 -6.58
CA THR A 107 -14.48 -18.41 -5.65
C THR A 107 -15.92 -17.90 -5.62
N LYS A 108 -16.19 -16.70 -6.14
CA LYS A 108 -17.50 -16.01 -6.10
C LYS A 108 -18.05 -15.77 -4.69
N THR A 109 -17.21 -15.90 -3.67
CA THR A 109 -17.60 -15.85 -2.25
C THR A 109 -16.79 -14.75 -1.54
N PRO A 110 -17.29 -13.50 -1.44
CA PRO A 110 -16.57 -12.39 -0.83
C PRO A 110 -16.17 -12.62 0.63
N GLU A 111 -16.93 -13.45 1.35
CA GLU A 111 -16.64 -13.84 2.72
C GLU A 111 -15.28 -14.53 2.83
N PHE A 112 -14.83 -15.20 1.75
CA PHE A 112 -13.51 -15.81 1.68
C PHE A 112 -12.38 -14.77 1.70
N ALA A 113 -12.62 -13.57 1.14
CA ALA A 113 -11.66 -12.47 1.22
C ALA A 113 -11.46 -12.00 2.66
N ALA A 114 -12.53 -11.92 3.46
CA ALA A 114 -12.45 -11.60 4.88
C ALA A 114 -11.71 -12.67 5.68
N GLN A 115 -12.02 -13.95 5.44
CA GLN A 115 -11.37 -15.07 6.12
C GLN A 115 -9.86 -15.11 5.87
N GLN A 116 -9.44 -14.91 4.61
CA GLN A 116 -8.02 -14.81 4.29
C GLN A 116 -7.37 -13.60 4.99
N ALA A 117 -8.04 -12.44 4.96
CA ALA A 117 -7.57 -11.25 5.63
C ALA A 117 -7.43 -11.43 7.16
N GLU A 118 -8.32 -12.19 7.81
CA GLU A 118 -8.23 -12.50 9.24
C GLU A 118 -7.00 -13.34 9.58
N ILE A 119 -6.60 -14.25 8.68
CA ILE A 119 -5.38 -15.05 8.83
C ILE A 119 -4.16 -14.16 8.62
N MET A 120 -4.14 -13.36 7.55
CA MET A 120 -3.07 -12.40 7.27
C MET A 120 -2.86 -11.44 8.45
N VAL A 121 -3.92 -10.86 9.01
CA VAL A 121 -3.84 -9.96 10.17
C VAL A 121 -3.11 -10.61 11.35
N LYS A 122 -3.44 -11.86 11.69
CA LYS A 122 -2.78 -12.56 12.81
C LYS A 122 -1.29 -12.75 12.54
N GLU A 123 -0.94 -13.06 11.30
CA GLU A 123 0.44 -13.18 10.83
C GLU A 123 1.18 -11.83 10.94
N LEU A 124 0.61 -10.77 10.38
CA LEU A 124 1.16 -9.41 10.40
C LEU A 124 1.38 -8.92 11.82
N GLN A 125 0.38 -9.07 12.69
CA GLN A 125 0.47 -8.72 14.11
C GLN A 125 1.57 -9.50 14.83
N SER A 126 1.73 -10.79 14.53
CA SER A 126 2.78 -11.62 15.14
C SER A 126 4.19 -11.15 14.77
N MET A 127 4.35 -10.54 13.59
CA MET A 127 5.61 -9.96 13.11
C MET A 127 5.84 -8.51 13.58
N GLY A 128 4.87 -7.90 14.28
CA GLY A 128 4.93 -6.47 14.64
C GLY A 128 4.66 -5.51 13.47
N VAL A 129 4.09 -6.00 12.37
CA VAL A 129 3.63 -5.19 11.23
C VAL A 129 2.33 -4.50 11.62
N ASN A 130 2.21 -3.20 11.30
CA ASN A 130 1.04 -2.39 11.63
C ASN A 130 0.47 -1.60 10.44
N MET A 131 1.06 -1.75 9.26
CA MET A 131 0.60 -1.16 8.01
C MET A 131 0.79 -2.19 6.90
N ASP A 132 -0.19 -2.37 6.04
CA ASP A 132 -0.08 -3.28 4.90
C ASP A 132 -0.49 -2.54 3.63
N PHE A 133 0.33 -2.67 2.60
CA PHE A 133 0.09 -2.08 1.29
C PHE A 133 -0.86 -2.96 0.48
N ALA A 134 -2.03 -3.22 1.06
CA ALA A 134 -3.13 -3.98 0.49
C ALA A 134 -4.46 -3.47 1.08
N PRO A 135 -5.59 -3.68 0.40
CA PRO A 135 -5.75 -4.39 -0.88
C PRO A 135 -5.48 -3.54 -2.13
N VAL A 136 -5.24 -4.23 -3.24
CA VAL A 136 -5.27 -3.63 -4.59
C VAL A 136 -6.72 -3.34 -5.00
N LEU A 137 -6.98 -2.10 -5.39
CA LEU A 137 -8.27 -1.61 -5.88
C LEU A 137 -8.29 -1.33 -7.39
N ASP A 138 -7.21 -1.69 -8.10
CA ASP A 138 -7.13 -1.55 -9.54
C ASP A 138 -8.17 -2.42 -10.26
N VAL A 139 -8.98 -1.83 -11.13
CA VAL A 139 -9.92 -2.56 -11.99
C VAL A 139 -9.20 -3.02 -13.26
N ASN A 140 -8.98 -4.32 -13.42
CA ASN A 140 -8.14 -4.90 -14.49
C ASN A 140 -8.88 -4.99 -15.83
N THR A 141 -9.24 -3.84 -16.39
CA THR A 141 -9.96 -3.73 -17.67
C THR A 141 -9.11 -4.11 -18.88
N ASN A 142 -7.77 -4.03 -18.79
CA ASN A 142 -6.88 -4.51 -19.83
C ASN A 142 -6.43 -5.95 -19.51
N PRO A 143 -6.87 -6.97 -20.26
CA PRO A 143 -6.48 -8.36 -20.01
C PRO A 143 -4.99 -8.62 -20.30
N LYS A 144 -4.31 -7.71 -21.00
CA LYS A 144 -2.86 -7.78 -21.27
C LYS A 144 -2.02 -7.02 -20.24
N ASN A 145 -2.63 -6.48 -19.18
CA ASN A 145 -1.91 -5.76 -18.14
C ASN A 145 -0.88 -6.70 -17.47
N PRO A 146 0.43 -6.41 -17.55
CA PRO A 146 1.46 -7.30 -17.04
C PRO A 146 1.66 -7.19 -15.52
N ILE A 147 1.17 -6.11 -14.90
CA ILE A 147 1.42 -5.80 -13.48
C ILE A 147 0.25 -6.16 -12.60
N ILE A 148 -0.98 -5.82 -12.98
CA ILE A 148 -2.15 -6.02 -12.15
C ILE A 148 -2.64 -7.45 -12.32
N GLY A 149 -3.30 -7.77 -13.44
CA GLY A 149 -3.74 -9.13 -13.74
C GLY A 149 -4.43 -9.77 -12.53
N ILE A 150 -3.89 -10.89 -12.06
CA ILE A 150 -4.45 -11.67 -10.93
C ILE A 150 -4.32 -10.97 -9.55
N ARG A 151 -3.59 -9.85 -9.45
CA ARG A 151 -3.57 -8.99 -8.26
C ARG A 151 -4.84 -8.14 -8.13
N SER A 152 -5.67 -8.06 -9.16
CA SER A 152 -6.99 -7.44 -9.04
C SER A 152 -8.05 -8.48 -8.68
N PHE A 153 -9.06 -8.04 -7.94
CA PHE A 153 -10.28 -8.80 -7.68
C PHE A 153 -11.23 -8.87 -8.90
N GLY A 154 -10.98 -8.13 -9.98
CA GLY A 154 -11.84 -8.20 -11.15
C GLY A 154 -11.61 -7.11 -12.21
N ASP A 155 -12.40 -7.19 -13.26
CA ASP A 155 -12.40 -6.27 -14.40
C ASP A 155 -13.58 -5.27 -14.36
N THR A 156 -14.40 -5.30 -13.31
CA THR A 156 -15.49 -4.35 -13.05
C THR A 156 -15.35 -3.68 -11.68
N PRO A 157 -15.74 -2.40 -11.54
CA PRO A 157 -15.65 -1.70 -10.26
C PRO A 157 -16.51 -2.36 -9.18
N GLU A 158 -17.69 -2.87 -9.52
CA GLU A 158 -18.59 -3.53 -8.57
C GLU A 158 -17.95 -4.79 -7.98
N GLN A 159 -17.26 -5.58 -8.80
CA GLN A 159 -16.57 -6.78 -8.34
C GLN A 159 -15.38 -6.41 -7.45
N VAL A 160 -14.56 -5.45 -7.86
CA VAL A 160 -13.42 -5.01 -7.05
C VAL A 160 -13.88 -4.48 -5.70
N ILE A 161 -14.91 -3.63 -5.66
CA ILE A 161 -15.50 -3.14 -4.41
C ILE A 161 -15.98 -4.29 -3.53
N LYS A 162 -16.74 -5.23 -4.12
CA LYS A 162 -17.36 -6.34 -3.40
C LYS A 162 -16.34 -7.22 -2.66
N PHE A 163 -15.18 -7.48 -3.27
CA PHE A 163 -14.17 -8.37 -2.70
C PHE A 163 -13.07 -7.64 -1.92
N ALA A 164 -12.71 -6.40 -2.29
CA ALA A 164 -11.70 -5.66 -1.55
C ALA A 164 -12.23 -5.07 -0.24
N LYS A 165 -13.53 -4.74 -0.17
CA LYS A 165 -14.15 -4.15 1.02
C LYS A 165 -13.99 -4.97 2.29
N PRO A 166 -14.31 -6.27 2.29
CA PRO A 166 -14.08 -7.10 3.47
C PRO A 166 -12.60 -7.13 3.89
N VAL A 167 -11.64 -7.07 2.96
CA VAL A 167 -10.20 -7.10 3.28
C VAL A 167 -9.78 -5.87 4.07
N TYR A 168 -10.00 -4.66 3.54
CA TYR A 168 -9.57 -3.45 4.26
C TYR A 168 -10.39 -3.22 5.54
N GLN A 169 -11.65 -3.64 5.59
CA GLN A 169 -12.45 -3.58 6.83
C GLN A 169 -11.88 -4.51 7.91
N THR A 170 -11.48 -5.73 7.55
CA THR A 170 -10.82 -6.66 8.48
C THR A 170 -9.50 -6.09 8.97
N PHE A 171 -8.69 -5.46 8.11
CA PHE A 171 -7.42 -4.84 8.52
C PHE A 171 -7.65 -3.71 9.52
N MET A 172 -8.55 -2.76 9.19
CA MET A 172 -8.89 -1.64 10.08
C MET A 172 -9.45 -2.11 11.42
N ALA A 173 -10.33 -3.12 11.43
CA ALA A 173 -10.90 -3.68 12.65
C ALA A 173 -9.86 -4.32 13.58
N ASN A 174 -8.69 -4.67 13.05
CA ASN A 174 -7.62 -5.34 13.77
C ASN A 174 -6.34 -4.48 13.90
N ASN A 175 -6.45 -3.16 13.77
CA ASN A 175 -5.34 -2.20 13.94
C ASN A 175 -4.16 -2.43 12.98
N ILE A 176 -4.42 -2.99 11.79
CA ILE A 176 -3.51 -2.90 10.65
C ILE A 176 -4.00 -1.75 9.77
N VAL A 177 -3.13 -0.82 9.39
CA VAL A 177 -3.49 0.27 8.47
C VAL A 177 -3.46 -0.26 7.03
N PRO A 178 -4.61 -0.51 6.37
CA PRO A 178 -4.62 -0.82 4.95
C PRO A 178 -4.24 0.42 4.13
N VAL A 179 -3.39 0.23 3.13
CA VAL A 179 -3.09 1.22 2.10
C VAL A 179 -3.63 0.71 0.78
N VAL A 180 -4.76 1.28 0.35
CA VAL A 180 -5.39 0.90 -0.93
C VAL A 180 -4.61 1.48 -2.10
N LYS A 181 -4.46 0.70 -3.17
CA LYS A 181 -3.55 1.02 -4.28
C LYS A 181 -4.01 0.51 -5.66
N HIS A 182 -3.57 1.08 -6.78
CA HIS A 182 -2.67 2.23 -6.92
C HIS A 182 -3.46 3.39 -7.54
N PHE A 183 -3.80 4.39 -6.74
CA PHE A 183 -4.64 5.51 -7.16
C PHE A 183 -3.99 6.31 -8.31
N PRO A 184 -4.74 6.79 -9.32
CA PRO A 184 -6.19 6.67 -9.54
C PRO A 184 -6.65 5.40 -10.29
N GLY A 185 -5.78 4.39 -10.40
CA GLY A 185 -6.09 3.07 -10.94
C GLY A 185 -5.13 2.67 -12.06
N HIS A 186 -4.48 1.53 -11.91
CA HIS A 186 -3.43 1.02 -12.80
C HIS A 186 -3.95 -0.04 -13.81
N GLY A 187 -5.15 -0.59 -13.59
CA GLY A 187 -5.61 -1.78 -14.32
C GLY A 187 -5.88 -1.63 -15.84
N MET A 188 -5.85 -0.42 -16.40
CA MET A 188 -5.92 -0.19 -17.86
C MET A 188 -4.55 -0.18 -18.55
N THR A 189 -3.46 -0.03 -17.80
CA THR A 189 -2.12 0.11 -18.39
C THR A 189 -1.73 -1.12 -19.21
N GLY A 190 -1.02 -0.90 -20.32
CA GLY A 190 -0.46 -1.96 -21.16
C GLY A 190 1.05 -2.15 -20.98
N GLU A 191 1.67 -1.33 -20.13
CA GLU A 191 3.12 -1.28 -19.91
C GLU A 191 3.43 -1.45 -18.41
N ASP A 192 4.63 -1.93 -18.11
CA ASP A 192 5.08 -2.12 -16.73
C ASP A 192 5.68 -0.82 -16.16
N SER A 193 5.07 -0.26 -15.11
CA SER A 193 5.58 0.94 -14.42
C SER A 193 6.94 0.76 -13.74
N HIS A 194 7.42 -0.48 -13.59
CA HIS A 194 8.78 -0.74 -13.13
C HIS A 194 9.82 -0.63 -14.25
N LEU A 195 9.40 -0.54 -15.52
CA LEU A 195 10.28 -0.52 -16.70
C LEU A 195 10.18 0.78 -17.51
N THR A 196 8.98 1.34 -17.61
CA THR A 196 8.68 2.61 -18.30
C THR A 196 7.65 3.39 -17.50
N MET A 197 7.38 4.65 -17.83
CA MET A 197 6.24 5.38 -17.25
C MET A 197 4.99 5.11 -18.11
N PRO A 198 4.01 4.30 -17.66
CA PRO A 198 2.84 3.97 -18.45
C PRO A 198 1.94 5.19 -18.60
N SER A 199 1.16 5.23 -19.67
CA SER A 199 0.14 6.26 -19.90
C SER A 199 -1.25 5.65 -20.00
N VAL A 200 -2.23 6.32 -19.41
CA VAL A 200 -3.66 6.02 -19.54
C VAL A 200 -4.35 7.15 -20.29
N ASP A 201 -5.01 6.79 -21.39
CA ASP A 201 -5.75 7.69 -22.28
C ASP A 201 -7.24 7.38 -22.22
N LEU A 202 -7.81 7.61 -21.04
CA LEU A 202 -9.25 7.51 -20.78
C LEU A 202 -9.81 8.91 -20.55
N SER A 203 -11.09 9.11 -20.85
CA SER A 203 -11.78 10.32 -20.40
C SER A 203 -11.88 10.37 -18.88
N MET A 204 -12.04 11.58 -18.32
CA MET A 204 -12.26 11.74 -16.88
C MET A 204 -13.49 10.93 -16.41
N ASP A 205 -14.58 10.94 -17.18
CA ASP A 205 -15.81 10.21 -16.84
C ASP A 205 -15.60 8.69 -16.79
N GLU A 206 -14.84 8.12 -17.74
CA GLU A 206 -14.48 6.70 -17.72
C GLU A 206 -13.58 6.36 -16.53
N LEU A 207 -12.58 7.21 -16.26
CA LEU A 207 -11.68 7.03 -15.13
C LEU A 207 -12.45 7.09 -13.80
N GLU A 208 -13.40 8.02 -13.67
CA GLU A 208 -14.26 8.14 -12.48
C GLU A 208 -15.18 6.94 -12.28
N ARG A 209 -15.84 6.51 -13.36
CA ARG A 209 -16.86 5.45 -13.31
C ARG A 209 -16.25 4.07 -13.08
N ILE A 210 -15.05 3.84 -13.59
CA ILE A 210 -14.40 2.52 -13.56
C ILE A 210 -13.28 2.49 -12.52
N HIS A 211 -12.20 3.23 -12.76
CA HIS A 211 -10.94 3.02 -12.02
C HIS A 211 -10.91 3.72 -10.66
N ILE A 212 -11.55 4.89 -10.54
CA ILE A 212 -11.60 5.66 -9.29
C ILE A 212 -12.78 5.22 -8.41
N ALA A 213 -13.81 4.58 -8.97
CA ALA A 213 -15.00 4.17 -8.23
C ALA A 213 -14.68 3.30 -6.99
N PRO A 214 -13.79 2.29 -7.03
CA PRO A 214 -13.37 1.56 -5.84
C PRO A 214 -12.71 2.43 -4.76
N PHE A 215 -11.91 3.43 -5.15
CA PHE A 215 -11.27 4.34 -4.20
C PHE A 215 -12.29 5.29 -3.57
N LYS A 216 -13.27 5.81 -4.34
CA LYS A 216 -14.39 6.59 -3.79
C LYS A 216 -15.14 5.81 -2.72
N GLN A 217 -15.39 4.52 -2.98
CA GLN A 217 -16.03 3.64 -2.00
C GLN A 217 -15.16 3.44 -0.75
N ALA A 218 -13.86 3.18 -0.91
CA ALA A 218 -12.93 3.04 0.22
C ALA A 218 -12.84 4.31 1.08
N ILE A 219 -12.85 5.50 0.46
CA ILE A 219 -12.90 6.80 1.15
C ILE A 219 -14.20 6.93 1.96
N ALA A 220 -15.34 6.60 1.35
CA ALA A 220 -16.64 6.62 2.04
C ALA A 220 -16.70 5.62 3.21
N ASP A 221 -15.96 4.51 3.11
CA ASP A 221 -15.84 3.49 4.16
C ASP A 221 -14.78 3.82 5.23
N GLY A 222 -14.10 4.96 5.12
CA GLY A 222 -13.19 5.46 6.16
C GLY A 222 -11.73 5.03 6.02
N ILE A 223 -11.27 4.67 4.81
CA ILE A 223 -9.86 4.35 4.57
C ILE A 223 -8.95 5.48 5.05
N SER A 224 -7.83 5.12 5.69
CA SER A 224 -6.91 6.11 6.28
C SER A 224 -5.65 6.33 5.46
N ALA A 225 -5.37 5.50 4.46
CA ALA A 225 -4.20 5.62 3.61
C ALA A 225 -4.46 5.17 2.16
N ILE A 226 -3.91 5.90 1.19
CA ILE A 226 -4.00 5.62 -0.24
C ILE A 226 -2.60 5.75 -0.85
N MET A 227 -2.20 4.76 -1.66
CA MET A 227 -0.98 4.81 -2.46
C MET A 227 -1.27 5.34 -3.86
N VAL A 228 -0.41 6.22 -4.38
CA VAL A 228 -0.55 6.87 -5.69
C VAL A 228 0.47 6.32 -6.68
N SER A 229 0.01 5.93 -7.86
CA SER A 229 0.81 5.25 -8.89
C SER A 229 1.84 6.15 -9.58
N HIS A 230 2.83 5.52 -10.21
CA HIS A 230 3.76 6.14 -11.17
C HIS A 230 3.26 6.02 -12.62
N VAL A 231 2.00 6.38 -12.85
CA VAL A 231 1.33 6.33 -14.17
C VAL A 231 0.91 7.73 -14.59
N HIS A 232 1.08 8.06 -15.87
CA HIS A 232 0.57 9.29 -16.46
C HIS A 232 -0.89 9.14 -16.89
N TYR A 233 -1.74 10.13 -16.58
CA TYR A 233 -3.17 10.13 -16.92
C TYR A 233 -3.52 11.41 -17.68
N LYS A 234 -3.84 11.27 -18.97
CA LYS A 234 -4.14 12.43 -19.83
C LYS A 234 -5.36 13.23 -19.39
N ALA A 235 -6.32 12.56 -18.74
CA ALA A 235 -7.49 13.22 -18.14
C ALA A 235 -7.13 14.24 -17.05
N PHE A 236 -5.97 14.10 -16.40
CA PHE A 236 -5.51 14.98 -15.34
C PHE A 236 -4.46 15.99 -15.79
N ASN A 237 -3.60 15.61 -16.73
CA ASN A 237 -2.45 16.42 -17.14
C ASN A 237 -2.24 16.29 -18.64
N GLU A 238 -2.09 17.42 -19.34
CA GLU A 238 -1.62 17.43 -20.73
C GLU A 238 -0.11 17.13 -20.79
N GLU A 239 0.67 17.65 -19.83
CA GLU A 239 2.09 17.34 -19.68
C GLU A 239 2.28 15.93 -19.12
N VAL A 240 3.24 15.20 -19.70
CA VAL A 240 3.58 13.84 -19.27
C VAL A 240 4.26 13.87 -17.91
N MET A 241 3.51 13.47 -16.88
CA MET A 241 4.00 13.32 -15.52
C MET A 241 3.24 12.22 -14.78
N PRO A 242 3.87 11.53 -13.80
CA PRO A 242 3.21 10.50 -13.02
C PRO A 242 2.21 11.10 -12.02
N ALA A 243 1.16 10.34 -11.72
CA ALA A 243 0.16 10.70 -10.72
C ALA A 243 0.75 11.06 -9.35
N SER A 244 1.81 10.37 -8.92
CA SER A 244 2.54 10.65 -7.68
C SER A 244 3.18 12.04 -7.59
N LEU A 245 3.40 12.72 -8.72
CA LEU A 245 3.96 14.07 -8.78
C LEU A 245 2.94 15.11 -9.26
N SER A 246 1.70 14.70 -9.56
CA SER A 246 0.69 15.59 -10.13
C SER A 246 -0.12 16.31 -9.06
N GLU A 247 -0.03 17.65 -9.04
CA GLU A 247 -0.92 18.49 -8.22
C GLU A 247 -2.40 18.31 -8.61
N ASN A 248 -2.68 18.05 -9.89
CA ASN A 248 -4.05 17.82 -10.37
C ASN A 248 -4.62 16.53 -9.78
N VAL A 249 -3.84 15.44 -9.74
CA VAL A 249 -4.27 14.17 -9.18
C VAL A 249 -4.37 14.25 -7.65
N ILE A 250 -3.30 14.66 -6.98
CA ILE A 250 -3.23 14.59 -5.51
C ILE A 250 -4.03 15.72 -4.87
N LYS A 251 -3.69 16.97 -5.15
CA LYS A 251 -4.28 18.11 -4.43
C LYS A 251 -5.65 18.47 -4.97
N ARG A 252 -5.80 18.67 -6.28
CA ARG A 252 -7.07 19.16 -6.84
C ARG A 252 -8.14 18.08 -6.85
N TYR A 253 -7.78 16.83 -7.15
CA TYR A 253 -8.74 15.76 -7.26
C TYR A 253 -8.87 14.96 -5.95
N LEU A 254 -7.83 14.27 -5.49
CA LEU A 254 -7.94 13.40 -4.31
C LEU A 254 -8.23 14.18 -3.02
N ARG A 255 -7.50 15.27 -2.73
CA ARG A 255 -7.77 16.11 -1.56
C ARG A 255 -9.04 16.94 -1.74
N ASN A 256 -9.09 17.82 -2.74
CA ASN A 256 -10.16 18.82 -2.80
C ASN A 256 -11.50 18.27 -3.35
N LYS A 257 -11.49 17.42 -4.39
CA LYS A 257 -12.72 16.92 -5.01
C LYS A 257 -13.28 15.71 -4.27
N LEU A 258 -12.43 14.75 -3.87
CA LEU A 258 -12.87 13.57 -3.12
C LEU A 258 -12.90 13.78 -1.61
N GLY A 259 -12.32 14.87 -1.08
CA GLY A 259 -12.32 15.17 0.34
C GLY A 259 -11.48 14.19 1.17
N PHE A 260 -10.48 13.54 0.57
CA PHE A 260 -9.65 12.57 1.30
C PHE A 260 -8.68 13.30 2.22
N GLU A 261 -8.81 13.10 3.53
CA GLU A 261 -7.97 13.73 4.57
C GLU A 261 -6.91 12.77 5.15
N GLY A 262 -6.86 11.51 4.70
CA GLY A 262 -5.92 10.50 5.20
C GLY A 262 -4.48 10.65 4.68
N ILE A 263 -3.65 9.62 4.87
CA ILE A 263 -2.27 9.60 4.40
C ILE A 263 -2.24 9.31 2.89
N VAL A 264 -1.50 10.12 2.12
CA VAL A 264 -1.21 9.85 0.71
C VAL A 264 0.25 9.43 0.63
N ILE A 265 0.48 8.23 0.10
CA ILE A 265 1.82 7.62 -0.01
C ILE A 265 2.12 7.48 -1.50
N SER A 266 3.35 7.77 -1.94
CA SER A 266 3.76 7.43 -3.29
C SER A 266 3.94 5.92 -3.42
N ASP A 267 3.88 5.40 -4.65
CA ASP A 267 4.54 4.14 -4.95
C ASP A 267 6.08 4.26 -4.73
N ASP A 268 6.82 3.16 -4.91
CA ASP A 268 8.26 3.16 -4.66
C ASP A 268 9.02 4.11 -5.61
N MET A 269 9.62 5.15 -5.02
CA MET A 269 10.37 6.18 -5.72
C MET A 269 11.68 5.69 -6.37
N VAL A 270 12.07 4.44 -6.12
CA VAL A 270 13.24 3.78 -6.76
C VAL A 270 12.81 2.91 -7.95
N MET A 271 11.52 2.84 -8.30
CA MET A 271 11.05 2.19 -9.53
C MET A 271 11.58 2.89 -10.79
N GLY A 272 12.04 2.10 -11.78
CA GLY A 272 12.60 2.56 -13.06
C GLY A 272 14.10 2.31 -13.17
#